data_AF-A0A2Z4EL77-F1
#
_entry.id   AF-A0A2Z4EL77-F1
#
_cell.length_a   1.000
_cell.length_b   1.000
_cell.length_c   1.000
_cell.angle_alpha   90.00
_cell.angle_beta   90.00
_cell.angle_gamma   90.00
#
_symmetry.space_group_name_H-M   'P 1'
#
loop_
_entity.id
_entity.type
_entity.pdbx_description
1 polymer ?
#
loop_
_entity_poly.entity_id
_entity_poly.type
_entity_poly.pdbx_seq_one_letter_code
_entity_poly.pdbx_strand_id
1 'polypeptide(L)'
;MVGVSMLSQVGYSVPEFIRQLFWLALEPPSPQYGLSMPPLNDGGLYIIASFFLLISVLTWLLRSYQLAAQHRMGKHVFWAFAAAIWLFLVLGLFRPVLMGSWSEAVPYGIFPHLD
;
A
#
# COMPACT_ATOMS: atom_id res chain seq x y z
N MET A 1 -7.25 -3.49 -7.56
CA MET A 1 -7.42 -2.03 -7.66
C MET A 1 -6.21 -1.36 -8.29
N VAL A 2 -5.02 -1.49 -7.71
CA VAL A 2 -3.76 -0.94 -8.27
C VAL A 2 -3.57 -1.28 -9.75
N GLY A 3 -3.55 -2.57 -10.13
CA GLY A 3 -3.34 -2.96 -11.53
C GLY A 3 -4.44 -2.49 -12.50
N VAL A 4 -5.69 -2.37 -12.04
CA VAL A 4 -6.80 -1.83 -12.86
C VAL A 4 -6.64 -0.32 -13.05
N SER A 5 -6.18 0.39 -12.02
CA SER A 5 -5.85 1.81 -12.12
C SER A 5 -4.69 2.05 -13.10
N MET A 6 -3.61 1.26 -13.00
CA MET A 6 -2.49 1.33 -13.94
C MET A 6 -2.92 1.03 -15.39
N LEU A 7 -3.81 0.06 -15.60
CA LEU A 7 -4.33 -0.25 -16.92
C LEU A 7 -5.20 0.89 -17.51
N SER A 8 -5.92 1.62 -16.65
CA SER A 8 -6.71 2.78 -17.08
C SER A 8 -5.84 3.96 -17.55
N GLN A 9 -4.62 4.09 -17.01
CA GLN A 9 -3.67 5.16 -17.40
C GLN A 9 -3.18 5.02 -18.85
N VAL A 10 -3.14 3.79 -19.37
CA VAL A 10 -2.75 3.50 -20.76
C VAL A 10 -3.96 3.25 -21.67
N GLY A 11 -5.14 3.75 -21.29
CA GLY A 11 -6.37 3.62 -22.08
C GLY A 11 -6.79 2.16 -22.32
N TYR A 12 -6.52 1.27 -21.36
CA TYR A 12 -6.79 -0.17 -21.45
C TYR A 12 -6.01 -0.92 -22.55
N SER A 13 -4.94 -0.33 -23.09
CA SER A 13 -4.03 -0.99 -24.02
C SER A 13 -3.07 -1.94 -23.29
N VAL A 14 -3.27 -3.25 -23.46
CA VAL A 14 -2.39 -4.29 -22.87
C VAL A 14 -0.94 -4.18 -23.36
N PRO A 15 -0.65 -3.92 -24.66
CA PRO A 15 0.73 -3.74 -25.10
C PRO A 15 1.45 -2.57 -24.42
N GLU A 16 0.77 -1.42 -24.28
CA GLU A 16 1.34 -0.26 -23.59
C GLU A 16 1.48 -0.49 -22.09
N PHE A 17 0.52 -1.20 -21.47
CA PHE A 17 0.62 -1.59 -20.07
C PHE A 17 1.90 -2.38 -19.77
N ILE A 18 2.25 -3.35 -20.62
CA ILE A 18 3.46 -4.15 -20.46
C ILE A 18 4.72 -3.30 -20.70
N ARG A 19 4.70 -2.48 -21.76
CA ARG A 19 5.83 -1.59 -22.10
C ARG A 19 6.13 -0.60 -20.97
N GLN A 20 5.10 -0.01 -20.38
CA GLN A 20 5.21 1.06 -19.40
C GLN A 20 5.11 0.57 -17.95
N LEU A 21 4.97 -0.75 -17.72
CA LEU A 21 4.69 -1.36 -16.42
C LEU A 21 5.52 -0.79 -15.26
N PHE A 22 6.80 -0.53 -15.50
CA PHE A 22 7.70 -0.03 -14.46
C PHE A 22 7.42 1.42 -14.04
N TRP A 23 6.84 2.23 -14.94
CA TRP A 23 6.54 3.64 -14.72
C TRP A 23 5.09 3.91 -14.29
N LEU A 24 4.19 2.92 -14.44
CA LEU A 24 2.82 3.06 -14.00
C LEU A 24 2.76 3.06 -12.47
N ALA A 25 1.88 3.88 -11.90
CA ALA A 25 1.69 3.96 -10.46
C ALA A 25 0.27 4.34 -10.07
N LEU A 26 -0.17 3.85 -8.91
CA LEU A 26 -1.28 4.45 -8.20
C LEU A 26 -0.71 5.46 -7.18
N GLU A 27 -0.85 6.73 -7.53
CA GLU A 27 -0.33 7.86 -6.75
C GLU A 27 -1.15 8.15 -5.49
N PRO A 28 -0.53 8.65 -4.41
CA PRO A 28 -1.24 9.17 -3.25
C PRO A 28 -2.06 10.42 -3.60
N PRO A 29 -3.00 10.82 -2.73
CA PRO A 29 -3.81 12.02 -2.93
C PRO A 29 -2.95 13.28 -2.98
N SER A 30 -3.42 14.29 -3.72
CA SER A 30 -2.79 15.61 -3.70
C SER A 30 -2.89 16.28 -2.32
N PRO A 31 -1.91 17.14 -1.93
CA PRO A 31 -1.86 17.75 -0.60
C PRO A 31 -3.10 18.57 -0.20
N GLN A 32 -3.87 19.05 -1.19
CA GLN A 32 -5.09 19.85 -0.97
C GLN A 32 -6.15 19.13 -0.13
N TYR A 33 -6.14 17.79 -0.13
CA TYR A 33 -7.09 17.00 0.65
C TYR A 33 -6.62 16.72 2.09
N GLY A 34 -5.36 17.03 2.43
CA GLY A 34 -4.79 16.71 3.75
C GLY A 34 -5.01 15.24 4.13
N LEU A 35 -5.69 15.00 5.26
CA LEU A 35 -6.08 13.65 5.72
C LEU A 35 -7.52 13.25 5.38
N SER A 36 -8.25 14.08 4.66
CA SER A 36 -9.63 13.77 4.26
C SER A 36 -9.68 12.70 3.16
N MET A 37 -10.85 12.08 2.97
CA MET A 37 -11.05 11.13 1.88
C MET A 37 -11.22 11.89 0.56
N PRO A 38 -10.31 11.76 -0.42
CA PRO A 38 -10.40 12.45 -1.69
C PRO A 38 -11.36 11.75 -2.67
N PRO A 39 -11.74 12.40 -3.79
CA PRO A 39 -12.45 11.76 -4.89
C PRO A 39 -11.73 10.52 -5.43
N LEU A 40 -12.48 9.56 -5.96
CA LEU A 40 -11.92 8.27 -6.44
C LEU A 40 -10.85 8.45 -7.53
N ASN A 41 -11.04 9.41 -8.43
CA ASN A 41 -10.12 9.71 -9.53
C ASN A 41 -8.91 10.56 -9.12
N ASP A 42 -8.84 11.03 -7.87
CA ASP A 42 -7.81 11.96 -7.38
C ASP A 42 -7.21 11.45 -6.06
N GLY A 43 -6.81 10.16 -6.05
CA GLY A 43 -6.20 9.49 -4.90
C GLY A 43 -7.16 8.69 -4.01
N GLY A 44 -8.47 8.72 -4.25
CA GLY A 44 -9.41 7.92 -3.44
C GLY A 44 -9.19 6.42 -3.59
N LEU A 45 -8.83 5.97 -4.81
CA LEU A 45 -8.44 4.57 -5.06
C LEU A 45 -7.18 4.17 -4.30
N TYR A 46 -6.24 5.10 -4.08
CA TYR A 46 -5.03 4.85 -3.29
C TYR A 46 -5.41 4.53 -1.84
N ILE A 47 -6.21 5.38 -1.20
CA ILE A 47 -6.64 5.18 0.20
C ILE A 47 -7.36 3.83 0.36
N ILE A 48 -8.26 3.49 -0.57
CA ILE A 48 -8.97 2.20 -0.54
C ILE A 48 -7.98 1.04 -0.72
N ALA A 49 -7.04 1.14 -1.67
CA ALA A 49 -6.01 0.13 -1.88
C ALA A 49 -5.13 -0.06 -0.63
N SER A 50 -4.69 1.03 -0.01
CA SER A 50 -3.90 1.02 1.23
C SER A 50 -4.66 0.40 2.39
N PHE A 51 -5.95 0.70 2.54
CA PHE A 51 -6.80 0.12 3.58
C PHE A 51 -6.92 -1.40 3.44
N PHE A 52 -7.21 -1.91 2.24
CA PHE A 52 -7.28 -3.35 2.02
C PHE A 52 -5.92 -4.04 2.13
N LEU A 53 -4.83 -3.36 1.73
CA LEU A 53 -3.47 -3.86 1.95
C LEU A 53 -3.17 -3.99 3.44
N LEU A 54 -3.52 -2.99 4.24
CA LEU A 54 -3.35 -3.00 5.70
C LEU A 54 -4.07 -4.20 6.33
N ILE A 55 -5.34 -4.41 5.99
CA ILE A 55 -6.11 -5.57 6.48
C ILE A 55 -5.43 -6.88 6.07
N SER A 56 -5.01 -7.00 4.81
CA SER A 56 -4.34 -8.19 4.30
C SER A 56 -3.07 -8.53 5.10
N VAL A 57 -2.22 -7.53 5.32
CA VAL A 57 -0.95 -7.68 6.05
C VAL A 57 -1.18 -8.02 7.52
N LEU A 58 -2.12 -7.35 8.20
CA LEU A 58 -2.46 -7.66 9.60
C LEU A 58 -3.08 -9.06 9.75
N THR A 59 -3.94 -9.46 8.81
CA THR A 59 -4.51 -10.82 8.79
C THR A 59 -3.42 -11.86 8.55
N TRP A 60 -2.43 -11.57 7.72
CA TRP A 60 -1.29 -12.44 7.52
C TRP A 60 -0.41 -12.56 8.78
N LEU A 61 -0.22 -11.45 9.51
CA LEU A 61 0.48 -11.47 10.79
C LEU A 61 -0.25 -12.37 11.82
N LEU A 62 -1.59 -12.25 11.90
CA LEU A 62 -2.41 -13.13 12.73
C LEU A 62 -2.27 -14.60 12.31
N ARG A 63 -2.26 -14.89 10.99
CA ARG A 63 -2.02 -16.24 10.47
C ARG A 63 -0.66 -16.78 10.93
N SER A 64 0.41 -15.99 10.87
CA SER A 64 1.74 -16.40 11.34
C SER A 64 1.74 -16.76 12.82
N TYR A 65 0.97 -16.03 13.65
CA TYR A 65 0.79 -16.37 15.07
C TYR A 65 0.05 -17.70 15.26
N GLN A 66 -1.08 -17.86 14.57
CA GLN A 66 -1.94 -19.04 14.70
C GLN A 66 -1.20 -20.32 14.30
N LEU A 67 -0.45 -20.29 13.19
CA LEU A 67 0.35 -21.43 12.74
C LEU A 67 1.42 -21.80 13.77
N ALA A 68 2.16 -20.83 14.31
CA ALA A 68 3.15 -21.10 15.35
C ALA A 68 2.51 -21.74 16.60
N ALA A 69 1.32 -21.26 17.01
CA ALA A 69 0.58 -21.84 18.14
C ALA A 69 0.10 -23.27 17.86
N GLN A 70 -0.46 -23.53 16.68
CA GLN A 70 -0.94 -24.86 16.27
C GLN A 70 0.18 -25.90 16.27
N HIS A 71 1.37 -25.53 15.79
CA HIS A 71 2.54 -26.39 15.75
C HIS A 71 3.38 -26.37 17.04
N ARG A 72 2.94 -25.63 18.07
CA ARG A 72 3.65 -25.46 19.37
C ARG A 72 5.10 -24.96 19.19
N MET A 73 5.32 -24.12 18.19
CA MET A 73 6.63 -23.51 17.90
C MET A 73 6.77 -22.15 18.61
N GLY A 74 8.03 -21.71 18.75
CA GLY A 74 8.33 -20.34 19.16
C GLY A 74 7.81 -19.30 18.14
N LYS A 75 7.44 -18.11 18.62
CA LYS A 75 6.82 -17.03 17.82
C LYS A 75 7.83 -16.06 17.21
N HIS A 76 9.08 -16.46 17.03
CA HIS A 76 10.15 -15.59 16.53
C HIS A 76 9.83 -14.98 15.16
N VAL A 77 9.27 -15.79 14.25
CA VAL A 77 8.85 -15.33 12.92
C VAL A 77 7.74 -14.29 13.01
N PHE A 78 6.75 -14.49 13.89
CA PHE A 78 5.69 -13.51 14.13
C PHE A 78 6.25 -12.17 14.60
N TRP A 79 7.19 -12.19 15.56
CA TRP A 79 7.81 -10.96 16.06
C TRP A 79 8.69 -10.25 15.03
N ALA A 80 9.49 -10.99 14.27
CA ALA A 80 10.27 -10.43 13.18
C ALA A 80 9.36 -9.80 12.10
N PHE A 81 8.26 -10.47 11.75
CA PHE A 81 7.32 -9.94 10.79
C PHE A 81 6.55 -8.71 11.32
N ALA A 82 6.20 -8.69 12.60
CA ALA A 82 5.61 -7.51 13.24
C ALA A 82 6.55 -6.29 13.17
N ALA A 83 7.86 -6.47 13.34
CA ALA A 83 8.85 -5.40 13.19
C ALA A 83 8.94 -4.87 11.75
N ALA A 84 8.81 -5.74 10.74
CA ALA A 84 8.74 -5.31 9.34
C ALA A 84 7.45 -4.54 9.04
N ILE A 85 6.32 -5.00 9.58
CA ILE A 85 5.03 -4.30 9.47
C ILE A 85 5.09 -2.93 10.13
N TRP A 86 5.80 -2.80 11.25
CA TRP A 86 6.02 -1.50 11.89
C TRP A 86 6.67 -0.49 10.95
N LEU A 87 7.77 -0.85 10.27
CA LEU A 87 8.41 0.02 9.29
C LEU A 87 7.44 0.40 8.16
N PHE A 88 6.71 -0.57 7.63
CA PHE A 88 5.67 -0.36 6.62
C PHE A 88 4.59 0.65 7.08
N LEU A 89 4.11 0.52 8.32
CA LEU A 89 3.13 1.45 8.91
C LEU A 89 3.71 2.84 9.16
N VAL A 90 4.97 2.94 9.56
CA VAL A 90 5.63 4.24 9.74
C VAL A 90 5.65 5.01 8.42
N LEU A 91 6.01 4.36 7.32
CA LEU A 91 6.10 4.99 6.00
C LEU A 91 4.72 5.34 5.42
N GLY A 92 3.76 4.41 5.48
CA GLY A 92 2.48 4.56 4.78
C GLY A 92 1.32 5.11 5.61
N LEU A 93 1.43 5.17 6.94
CA LEU A 93 0.32 5.55 7.83
C LEU A 93 0.74 6.60 8.87
N PHE A 94 1.68 6.27 9.76
CA PHE A 94 1.98 7.15 10.89
C PHE A 94 2.65 8.46 10.46
N ARG A 95 3.67 8.41 9.59
CA ARG A 95 4.30 9.63 9.09
C ARG A 95 3.30 10.54 8.33
N PRO A 96 2.54 10.05 7.34
CA PRO A 96 1.52 10.87 6.67
C PRO A 96 0.51 11.51 7.63
N VAL A 97 0.02 10.76 8.61
CA VAL A 97 -0.91 11.27 9.64
C VAL A 97 -0.26 12.36 10.50
N LEU A 98 1.00 12.19 10.93
CA LEU A 98 1.72 13.19 11.71
C LEU A 98 2.03 14.46 10.90
N MET A 99 2.25 14.32 9.60
CA MET A 99 2.47 15.44 8.67
C MET A 99 1.15 16.11 8.24
N GLY A 100 0.00 15.52 8.55
CA GLY A 100 -1.31 16.05 8.22
C GLY A 100 -1.70 15.91 6.74
N SER A 101 -1.02 15.06 5.97
CA SER A 101 -1.30 14.87 4.54
C SER A 101 -1.02 13.46 4.05
N TRP A 102 -1.96 12.89 3.31
CA TRP A 102 -1.77 11.60 2.62
C TRP A 102 -0.78 11.67 1.45
N SER A 103 -0.45 12.88 0.96
CA SER A 103 0.53 13.06 -0.12
C SER A 103 1.94 12.62 0.25
N GLU A 104 2.23 12.47 1.55
CA GLU A 104 3.53 12.03 2.08
C GLU A 104 3.69 10.50 2.07
N ALA A 105 2.64 9.76 1.69
CA ALA A 105 2.68 8.31 1.64
C ALA A 105 3.35 7.81 0.34
N VAL A 106 3.91 6.60 0.38
CA VAL A 106 4.64 6.02 -0.76
C VAL A 106 3.67 5.60 -1.87
N PRO A 107 3.90 5.96 -3.14
CA PRO A 107 3.06 5.54 -4.25
C PRO A 107 3.17 4.03 -4.54
N TYR A 108 2.16 3.45 -5.17
CA TYR A 108 2.21 2.05 -5.62
C TYR A 108 2.62 1.97 -7.09
N GLY A 109 3.92 1.82 -7.36
CA GLY A 109 4.49 1.61 -8.70
C GLY A 109 5.94 1.11 -8.59
N ILE A 110 6.54 0.55 -9.65
CA ILE A 110 7.88 -0.06 -9.53
C ILE A 110 8.98 1.01 -9.49
N PHE A 111 9.02 1.94 -10.42
CA PHE A 111 9.94 3.08 -10.33
C PHE A 111 9.40 4.21 -9.46
N PRO A 112 8.09 4.52 -9.46
CA PRO A 112 7.57 5.60 -8.62
C PRO A 112 7.77 5.42 -7.10
N HIS A 113 7.92 4.19 -6.58
CA HIS A 113 8.26 4.01 -5.15
C HIS A 113 9.76 4.20 -4.84
N LEU A 114 10.60 4.31 -5.87
CA LEU A 114 12.03 4.56 -5.79
C LEU A 114 12.39 6.04 -5.98
N ASP A 115 11.52 6.79 -6.64
CA ASP A 115 11.63 8.25 -6.85
C ASP A 115 11.39 9.01 -5.53
#